data_AF-A0A6C2U833-F1
#
_entry.id   AF-A0A6C2U833-F1
#
_cell.length_a   1.000
_cell.length_b   1.000
_cell.length_c   1.000
_cell.angle_alpha   90.00
_cell.angle_beta   90.00
_cell.angle_gamma   90.00
#
_symmetry.space_group_name_H-M   'P 1'
#
loop_
_entity.id
_entity.type
_entity.pdbx_description
1 polymer ?
#
loop_
_entity_poly.entity_id
_entity_poly.type
_entity_poly.pdbx_seq_one_letter_code
_entity_poly.pdbx_strand_id
1 'polypeptide(L)'
;MRKNTMFSMWSPSLEKDLSKIRELLLQNRVDEAAELYNKSAHMTPDLIEREIKRERDFVHVLSESKQFGDKESKYGTTPRQALILAALSGWSGDDPCSWISPVAREDLIAWGGSHYGGPSAHLECAFSALELEGLFYEVHPAVFSSAVYYCCFDPDFLQELPGSDQHQELWEAFADEYDEEYGDTWRSTGLCAGQGSQGPSDARWGPCRGSSCCWFKDGEESCNHELSFSQSAWRANKDAPK
;
A
#
# COMPACT_ATOMS: atom_id res chain seq x y z
N MET A 1 -12.79 -4.22 1.86
CA MET A 1 -11.93 -5.43 1.81
C MET A 1 -11.70 -5.95 0.39
N ARG A 2 -10.74 -5.39 -0.35
CA ARG A 2 -10.26 -5.99 -1.60
C ARG A 2 -9.07 -6.91 -1.34
N LYS A 3 -9.08 -7.99 -2.11
CA LYS A 3 -8.10 -9.06 -2.20
C LYS A 3 -6.75 -8.48 -2.61
N ASN A 4 -5.76 -8.62 -1.74
CA ASN A 4 -4.36 -8.51 -2.11
C ASN A 4 -4.14 -9.37 -3.38
N THR A 5 -3.73 -8.77 -4.49
CA THR A 5 -3.82 -9.34 -5.84
C THR A 5 -2.90 -10.55 -6.08
N MET A 6 -2.08 -10.94 -5.10
CA MET A 6 -1.42 -12.26 -5.07
C MET A 6 -2.37 -13.44 -4.76
N PHE A 7 -3.58 -13.19 -4.25
CA PHE A 7 -4.54 -14.23 -3.85
C PHE A 7 -5.50 -14.70 -4.97
N SER A 8 -5.33 -14.22 -6.21
CA SER A 8 -6.26 -14.50 -7.33
C SER A 8 -6.29 -15.97 -7.80
N MET A 9 -5.42 -16.84 -7.27
CA MET A 9 -5.40 -18.27 -7.60
C MET A 9 -6.08 -19.17 -6.54
N TRP A 10 -6.62 -18.60 -5.47
CA TRP A 10 -7.06 -19.38 -4.30
C TRP A 10 -8.55 -19.65 -4.38
N SER A 11 -8.98 -20.82 -3.91
CA SER A 11 -10.40 -21.20 -3.96
C SER A 11 -11.24 -20.21 -3.13
N PRO A 12 -12.50 -19.92 -3.52
CA PRO A 12 -13.41 -19.11 -2.70
C PRO A 12 -13.66 -19.69 -1.29
N SER A 13 -13.40 -20.99 -1.09
CA SER A 13 -13.46 -21.62 0.23
C SER A 13 -12.27 -21.21 1.08
N LEU A 14 -11.07 -21.20 0.51
CA LEU A 14 -9.86 -20.84 1.23
C LEU A 14 -9.88 -19.38 1.67
N GLU A 15 -10.43 -18.49 0.85
CA GLU A 15 -10.59 -17.09 1.22
C GLU A 15 -11.46 -16.89 2.49
N LYS A 16 -12.51 -17.69 2.65
CA LYS A 16 -13.36 -17.66 3.85
C LYS A 16 -12.64 -18.21 5.09
N ASP A 17 -11.77 -19.18 4.88
CA ASP A 17 -11.07 -19.87 5.95
C ASP A 17 -9.75 -19.19 6.35
N LEU A 18 -9.21 -18.27 5.54
CA LEU A 18 -7.95 -17.56 5.80
C LEU A 18 -7.91 -16.87 7.16
N SER A 19 -8.98 -16.18 7.57
CA SER A 19 -9.07 -15.55 8.89
C SER A 19 -8.94 -16.60 10.00
N LYS A 20 -9.56 -17.77 9.81
CA LYS A 20 -9.48 -18.85 10.80
C LYS A 20 -8.11 -19.53 10.82
N ILE A 21 -7.50 -19.71 9.66
CA ILE A 21 -6.13 -20.20 9.52
C ILE A 21 -5.17 -19.29 10.30
N ARG A 22 -5.28 -17.97 10.12
CA ARG A 22 -4.46 -16.98 10.84
C ARG A 22 -4.66 -17.03 12.36
N GLU A 23 -5.90 -17.19 12.84
CA GLU A 23 -6.18 -17.40 14.26
C GLU A 23 -5.50 -18.68 14.81
N LEU A 24 -5.57 -19.78 14.06
CA LEU A 24 -4.92 -21.04 14.47
C LEU A 24 -3.40 -20.88 14.53
N LEU A 25 -2.80 -20.17 13.58
CA LEU A 25 -1.37 -19.90 13.55
C LEU A 25 -0.93 -18.99 14.71
N LEU A 26 -1.74 -17.98 15.08
CA LEU A 26 -1.55 -17.18 16.30
C LEU A 26 -1.53 -18.03 17.57
N GLN A 27 -2.33 -19.10 17.61
CA GLN A 27 -2.40 -20.06 18.71
C GLN A 27 -1.34 -21.16 18.62
N ASN A 28 -0.43 -21.10 17.63
CA ASN A 28 0.57 -22.13 17.32
C ASN A 28 -0.05 -23.53 17.02
N ARG A 29 -1.30 -23.56 16.52
CA ARG A 29 -2.04 -24.78 16.13
C ARG A 29 -1.81 -25.09 14.64
N VAL A 30 -0.55 -25.42 14.32
CA VAL A 30 -0.07 -25.57 12.93
C VAL A 30 -0.76 -26.72 12.20
N ASP A 31 -0.96 -27.86 12.87
CA ASP A 31 -1.58 -29.05 12.25
C ASP A 31 -3.03 -28.78 11.81
N GLU A 32 -3.79 -28.05 12.63
CA GLU A 32 -5.17 -27.68 12.31
C GLU A 32 -5.24 -26.64 11.19
N ALA A 33 -4.27 -25.73 11.12
CA ALA A 33 -4.15 -24.80 10.00
C ALA A 33 -3.84 -25.56 8.70
N ALA A 34 -2.98 -26.59 8.75
CA ALA A 34 -2.66 -27.46 7.61
C ALA A 34 -3.87 -28.25 7.13
N GLU A 35 -4.65 -28.82 8.05
CA GLU A 35 -5.90 -29.52 7.73
C GLU A 35 -6.90 -28.59 7.03
N LEU A 36 -7.03 -27.36 7.51
CA LEU A 36 -7.94 -26.37 6.93
C LEU A 36 -7.48 -25.93 5.53
N TYR A 37 -6.17 -25.72 5.33
CA TYR A 37 -5.60 -25.50 4.00
C TYR A 37 -5.90 -26.64 3.02
N ASN A 38 -5.67 -27.89 3.44
CA ASN A 38 -5.93 -29.06 2.62
C ASN A 38 -7.43 -29.19 2.28
N LYS A 39 -8.30 -28.95 3.26
CA LYS A 39 -9.75 -29.03 3.08
C LYS A 39 -10.27 -27.98 2.11
N SER A 40 -9.75 -26.76 2.18
CA SER A 40 -10.31 -25.61 1.47
C SER A 40 -9.73 -25.43 0.08
N ALA A 41 -8.52 -25.92 -0.19
CA ALA A 41 -7.88 -25.77 -1.51
C ALA A 41 -7.24 -27.05 -2.08
N HIS A 42 -7.38 -28.20 -1.42
CA HIS A 42 -6.83 -29.48 -1.90
C HIS A 42 -5.34 -29.40 -2.28
N MET A 43 -4.59 -28.66 -1.48
CA MET A 43 -3.18 -28.40 -1.70
C MET A 43 -2.32 -29.62 -1.37
N THR A 44 -1.21 -29.79 -2.09
CA THR A 44 -0.19 -30.79 -1.74
C THR A 44 0.50 -30.43 -0.41
N PRO A 45 1.01 -31.41 0.37
CA PRO A 45 1.72 -31.14 1.61
C PRO A 45 2.82 -30.07 1.51
N ASP A 46 3.65 -30.12 0.45
CA ASP A 46 4.72 -29.15 0.22
C ASP A 46 4.24 -27.72 -0.05
N LEU A 47 3.01 -27.57 -0.55
CA LEU A 47 2.40 -26.26 -0.78
C LEU A 47 1.79 -25.74 0.52
N ILE A 48 1.14 -26.61 1.29
CA ILE A 48 0.61 -26.29 2.62
C ILE A 48 1.72 -25.81 3.55
N GLU A 49 2.87 -26.49 3.58
CA GLU A 49 4.01 -26.09 4.41
C GLU A 49 4.52 -24.68 4.03
N ARG A 50 4.61 -24.39 2.72
CA ARG A 50 4.99 -23.08 2.22
C ARG A 50 3.99 -21.99 2.61
N GLU A 51 2.70 -22.24 2.46
CA GLU A 51 1.66 -21.27 2.81
C GLU A 51 1.53 -21.06 4.31
N ILE A 52 1.70 -22.11 5.12
CA ILE A 52 1.77 -21.97 6.59
C ILE A 52 2.95 -21.12 6.99
N LYS A 53 4.13 -21.36 6.41
CA LYS A 53 5.31 -20.55 6.69
C LYS A 53 5.03 -19.08 6.36
N ARG A 54 4.50 -18.82 5.16
CA ARG A 54 4.13 -17.48 4.72
C ARG A 54 3.12 -16.80 5.64
N GLU A 55 2.06 -17.51 6.04
CA GLU A 55 1.04 -16.97 6.94
C GLU A 55 1.56 -16.78 8.37
N ARG A 56 2.50 -17.61 8.83
CA ARG A 56 3.17 -17.39 10.13
C ARG A 56 4.02 -16.13 10.09
N ASP A 57 4.80 -15.94 9.03
CA ASP A 57 5.61 -14.74 8.84
C ASP A 57 4.69 -13.50 8.79
N PHE A 58 3.57 -13.59 8.06
CA PHE A 58 2.53 -12.57 8.02
C PHE A 58 1.98 -12.22 9.41
N VAL A 59 1.51 -13.24 10.15
CA VAL A 59 0.95 -13.08 11.49
C VAL A 59 1.98 -12.49 12.46
N HIS A 60 3.24 -12.90 12.35
CA HIS A 60 4.32 -12.42 13.19
C HIS A 60 4.56 -10.92 12.99
N VAL A 61 4.71 -10.47 11.74
CA VAL A 61 4.90 -9.06 11.40
C VAL A 61 3.72 -8.21 11.88
N LEU A 62 2.48 -8.70 11.69
CA LEU A 62 1.29 -8.01 12.19
C LEU A 62 1.30 -7.87 13.71
N SER A 63 1.56 -8.96 14.42
CA SER A 63 1.62 -8.96 15.88
C SER A 63 2.72 -8.05 16.41
N GLU A 64 3.91 -8.09 15.82
CA GLU A 64 5.04 -7.25 16.20
C GLU A 64 4.71 -5.76 15.99
N SER A 65 4.13 -5.40 14.83
CA SER A 65 3.77 -4.01 14.55
C SER A 65 2.78 -3.42 15.57
N LYS A 66 1.86 -4.24 16.10
CA LYS A 66 0.83 -3.82 17.07
C LYS A 66 1.37 -3.74 18.51
N GLN A 67 2.53 -4.34 18.78
CA GLN A 67 3.20 -4.26 20.09
C GLN A 67 3.93 -2.93 20.29
N PHE A 68 4.33 -2.26 19.21
CA PHE A 68 4.90 -0.91 19.30
C PHE A 68 3.84 0.11 19.68
N GLY A 69 3.77 0.41 20.97
CA GLY A 69 2.96 1.50 21.51
C GLY A 69 3.55 2.89 21.22
N ASP A 70 2.98 3.89 21.87
CA ASP A 70 3.36 5.31 21.77
C ASP A 70 4.51 5.71 22.72
N LYS A 71 5.00 4.81 23.58
CA LYS A 71 6.00 5.12 24.61
C LYS A 71 7.31 5.71 24.08
N GLU A 72 7.71 5.31 22.88
CA GLU A 72 8.91 5.80 22.21
C GLU A 72 8.60 6.93 21.21
N SER A 73 7.34 7.33 21.10
CA SER A 73 6.88 8.45 20.28
C SER A 73 7.16 9.78 20.96
N LYS A 74 7.67 10.74 20.20
CA LYS A 74 7.76 12.14 20.67
C LYS A 74 6.43 12.87 20.61
N TYR A 75 5.47 12.33 19.84
CA TYR A 75 4.21 12.98 19.51
C TYR A 75 2.98 12.23 20.04
N GLY A 76 3.19 11.12 20.77
CA GLY A 76 2.10 10.33 21.36
C GLY A 76 1.33 9.45 20.36
N THR A 77 1.92 9.19 19.19
CA THR A 77 1.36 8.31 18.15
C THR A 77 2.07 6.96 18.14
N THR A 78 1.37 5.88 17.81
CA THR A 78 2.04 4.60 17.48
C THR A 78 2.69 4.68 16.10
N PRO A 79 3.67 3.81 15.77
CA PRO A 79 4.26 3.78 14.43
C PRO A 79 3.22 3.55 13.32
N ARG A 80 2.18 2.75 13.61
CA ARG A 80 1.07 2.51 12.68
C ARG A 80 0.25 3.77 12.45
N GLN A 81 -0.17 4.44 13.53
CA GLN A 81 -0.89 5.71 13.45
C GLN A 81 -0.08 6.77 12.69
N ALA A 82 1.22 6.84 12.93
CA ALA A 82 2.11 7.78 12.25
C ALA A 82 2.18 7.56 10.73
N LEU A 83 2.15 6.30 10.27
CA LEU A 83 2.10 5.98 8.84
C LEU A 83 0.72 6.24 8.22
N ILE A 84 -0.36 6.04 8.97
CA ILE A 84 -1.72 6.40 8.53
C ILE A 84 -1.86 7.93 8.44
N LEU A 85 -1.27 8.68 9.39
CA LEU A 85 -1.20 10.14 9.33
C LEU A 85 -0.33 10.63 8.16
N ALA A 86 0.81 9.97 7.91
CA ALA A 86 1.62 10.26 6.72
C ALA A 86 0.85 10.01 5.42
N ALA A 87 -0.04 9.02 5.39
CA ALA A 87 -0.93 8.77 4.26
C ALA A 87 -1.97 9.88 4.06
N LEU A 88 -2.43 10.49 5.15
CA LEU A 88 -3.42 11.56 5.15
C LEU A 88 -2.87 12.90 4.72
N SER A 89 -1.76 13.31 5.32
CA SER A 89 -1.27 14.69 5.23
C SER A 89 0.14 14.80 4.66
N GLY A 90 0.86 13.70 4.44
CA GLY A 90 2.30 13.76 4.16
C GLY A 90 3.06 14.15 5.42
N TRP A 91 3.44 15.42 5.56
CA TRP A 91 4.20 15.88 6.72
C TRP A 91 3.32 16.24 7.92
N SER A 92 3.91 16.17 9.12
CA SER A 92 3.28 16.67 10.34
C SER A 92 3.00 18.17 10.24
N GLY A 93 1.72 18.54 10.37
CA GLY A 93 1.24 19.92 10.32
C GLY A 93 0.65 20.33 8.97
N ASP A 94 0.77 19.48 7.95
CA ASP A 94 0.06 19.65 6.69
C ASP A 94 -1.44 19.33 6.87
N ASP A 95 -2.28 19.99 6.09
CA ASP A 95 -3.70 19.65 6.02
C ASP A 95 -3.88 18.28 5.32
N PRO A 96 -4.90 17.49 5.70
CA PRO A 96 -5.25 16.28 4.97
C PRO A 96 -5.40 16.59 3.48
N CYS A 97 -4.71 15.85 2.64
CA CYS A 97 -4.72 16.04 1.21
C CYS A 97 -4.86 14.72 0.48
N SER A 98 -5.34 14.81 -0.75
CA SER A 98 -5.39 13.68 -1.66
C SER A 98 -3.99 13.15 -1.92
N TRP A 99 -3.74 11.87 -1.62
CA TRP A 99 -2.52 11.19 -2.03
C TRP A 99 -2.52 11.04 -3.56
N ILE A 100 -1.80 11.89 -4.27
CA ILE A 100 -1.92 12.06 -5.74
C ILE A 100 -0.82 11.39 -6.57
N SER A 101 0.15 10.73 -5.93
CA SER A 101 1.27 10.09 -6.64
C SER A 101 1.82 8.92 -5.85
N PRO A 102 2.31 7.85 -6.50
CA PRO A 102 3.04 6.78 -5.80
C PRO A 102 4.27 7.34 -5.09
N VAL A 103 4.62 6.76 -3.95
CA VAL A 103 5.72 7.24 -3.09
C VAL A 103 6.65 6.07 -2.77
N ALA A 104 7.96 6.32 -2.74
CA ALA A 104 8.90 5.28 -2.33
C ALA A 104 8.71 4.95 -0.84
N ARG A 105 8.99 3.70 -0.46
CA ARG A 105 8.90 3.27 0.95
C ARG A 105 9.71 4.19 1.87
N GLU A 106 10.92 4.55 1.47
CA GLU A 106 11.84 5.38 2.26
C GLU A 106 11.23 6.75 2.60
N ASP A 107 10.54 7.37 1.65
CA ASP A 107 9.86 8.64 1.86
C ASP A 107 8.65 8.51 2.79
N LEU A 108 7.87 7.43 2.67
CA LEU A 108 6.76 7.14 3.60
C LEU A 108 7.24 6.91 5.03
N ILE A 109 8.36 6.21 5.20
CA ILE A 109 9.00 6.06 6.50
C ILE A 109 9.49 7.42 7.02
N ALA A 110 10.05 8.28 6.16
CA ALA A 110 10.48 9.62 6.56
C ALA A 110 9.30 10.51 7.00
N TRP A 111 8.19 10.51 6.24
CA TRP A 111 6.97 11.23 6.56
C TRP A 111 6.37 10.72 7.87
N GLY A 112 6.23 9.40 8.04
CA GLY A 112 5.81 8.78 9.30
C GLY A 112 6.75 9.13 10.46
N GLY A 113 8.05 9.27 10.20
CA GLY A 113 9.04 9.78 11.13
C GLY A 113 8.71 11.16 11.68
N SER A 114 8.11 12.04 10.87
CA SER A 114 7.67 13.37 11.30
C SER A 114 6.47 13.34 12.26
N HIS A 115 5.64 12.30 12.16
CA HIS A 115 4.47 12.06 13.04
C HIS A 115 4.80 11.19 14.26
N TYR A 116 5.87 10.40 14.23
CA TYR A 116 6.26 9.46 15.30
C TYR A 116 7.45 9.95 16.15
N GLY A 117 8.53 10.41 15.51
CA GLY A 117 9.72 10.91 16.19
C GLY A 117 10.56 9.89 16.98
N GLY A 118 10.18 8.60 16.95
CA GLY A 118 10.89 7.46 17.55
C GLY A 118 11.78 6.68 16.55
N PRO A 119 12.16 5.42 16.86
CA PRO A 119 13.04 4.61 16.01
C PRO A 119 12.44 4.28 14.63
N SER A 120 13.22 4.41 13.57
CA SER A 120 12.79 4.08 12.20
C SER A 120 12.46 2.59 12.02
N ALA A 121 13.13 1.69 12.75
CA ALA A 121 12.85 0.26 12.71
C ALA A 121 11.40 -0.08 13.08
N HIS A 122 10.77 0.70 13.97
CA HIS A 122 9.37 0.51 14.33
C HIS A 122 8.44 0.89 13.17
N LEU A 123 8.77 1.97 12.46
CA LEU A 123 8.05 2.40 11.27
C LEU A 123 8.24 1.39 10.13
N GLU A 124 9.42 0.80 9.95
CA GLU A 124 9.64 -0.22 8.93
C GLU A 124 8.83 -1.50 9.18
N CYS A 125 8.74 -1.94 10.44
CA CYS A 125 7.88 -3.05 10.82
C CYS A 125 6.40 -2.71 10.60
N ALA A 126 5.97 -1.52 11.04
CA ALA A 126 4.60 -1.05 10.84
C ALA A 126 4.21 -0.89 9.37
N PHE A 127 5.12 -0.40 8.52
CA PHE A 127 4.92 -0.30 7.08
C PHE A 127 4.69 -1.69 6.48
N SER A 128 5.55 -2.65 6.83
CA SER A 128 5.43 -4.02 6.33
C SER A 128 4.08 -4.64 6.75
N ALA A 129 3.61 -4.37 7.97
CA ALA A 129 2.30 -4.79 8.43
C ALA A 129 1.14 -4.11 7.68
N LEU A 130 1.22 -2.79 7.45
CA LEU A 130 0.19 -2.01 6.77
C LEU A 130 0.12 -2.31 5.25
N GLU A 131 1.25 -2.63 4.63
CA GLU A 131 1.33 -3.18 3.26
C GLU A 131 0.61 -4.52 3.18
N LEU A 132 0.85 -5.40 4.16
CA LEU A 132 0.21 -6.70 4.24
C LEU A 132 -1.31 -6.62 4.51
N GLU A 133 -1.75 -5.67 5.34
CA GLU A 133 -3.17 -5.37 5.58
C GLU A 133 -3.84 -4.65 4.40
N GLY A 134 -3.04 -4.07 3.50
CA GLY A 134 -3.50 -3.46 2.25
C GLY A 134 -3.73 -1.95 2.30
N LEU A 135 -3.30 -1.26 3.36
CA LEU A 135 -3.29 0.21 3.38
C LEU A 135 -2.41 0.72 2.24
N PHE A 136 -1.19 0.20 2.18
CA PHE A 136 -0.23 0.46 1.11
C PHE A 136 -0.21 -0.72 0.15
N TYR A 137 -0.16 -0.44 -1.15
CA TYR A 137 0.06 -1.46 -2.16
C TYR A 137 1.07 -0.97 -3.19
N GLU A 138 1.94 -1.88 -3.63
CA GLU A 138 2.93 -1.59 -4.66
C GLU A 138 2.23 -1.36 -6.00
N VAL A 139 2.61 -0.29 -6.70
CA VAL A 139 2.07 0.05 -8.03
C VAL A 139 3.16 -0.05 -9.09
N HIS A 140 2.77 -0.61 -10.25
CA HIS A 140 3.66 -0.82 -11.40
C HIS A 140 4.97 -1.51 -11.02
N PRO A 141 4.92 -2.72 -10.44
CA PRO A 141 6.12 -3.46 -10.07
C PRO A 141 7.05 -3.62 -11.27
N ALA A 142 8.35 -3.49 -11.02
CA ALA A 142 9.44 -3.50 -12.01
C ALA A 142 9.49 -2.33 -13.02
N VAL A 143 8.56 -1.38 -12.98
CA VAL A 143 8.59 -0.17 -13.82
C VAL A 143 9.51 0.89 -13.22
N PHE A 144 9.44 1.09 -11.91
CA PHE A 144 10.28 2.01 -11.17
C PHE A 144 11.60 1.34 -10.73
N SER A 145 12.63 2.13 -10.41
CA SER A 145 13.93 1.63 -9.96
C SER A 145 13.89 1.04 -8.55
N SER A 146 12.87 1.43 -7.77
CA SER A 146 12.54 0.93 -6.44
C SER A 146 11.02 0.74 -6.37
N ALA A 147 10.57 -0.10 -5.43
CA ALA A 147 9.14 -0.28 -5.17
C ALA A 147 8.53 1.05 -4.72
N VAL A 148 7.40 1.40 -5.32
CA VAL A 148 6.62 2.59 -4.98
C VAL A 148 5.20 2.19 -4.63
N TYR A 149 4.62 2.94 -3.72
CA TYR A 149 3.40 2.56 -3.02
C TYR A 149 2.34 3.61 -3.17
N TYR A 150 1.10 3.15 -3.17
CA TYR A 150 -0.07 4.00 -3.16
C TYR A 150 -1.03 3.57 -2.04
N CYS A 151 -1.92 4.47 -1.65
CA CYS A 151 -2.88 4.25 -0.57
C CYS A 151 -4.21 3.70 -1.09
N CYS A 152 -4.81 2.71 -0.44
CA CYS A 152 -6.05 2.04 -0.91
C CYS A 152 -7.34 2.84 -0.69
N PHE A 153 -7.26 3.88 0.11
CA PHE A 153 -8.37 4.68 0.59
C PHE A 153 -9.49 3.96 1.37
N ASP A 154 -9.17 2.88 2.09
CA ASP A 154 -10.14 2.18 2.95
C ASP A 154 -10.26 2.91 4.32
N PRO A 155 -11.45 3.45 4.69
CA PRO A 155 -11.64 4.20 5.92
C PRO A 155 -11.49 3.34 7.18
N ASP A 156 -11.51 2.01 7.10
CA ASP A 156 -11.28 1.15 8.27
C ASP A 156 -9.90 1.39 8.90
N PHE A 157 -8.88 1.79 8.12
CA PHE A 157 -7.57 2.14 8.67
C PHE A 157 -7.59 3.40 9.53
N LEU A 158 -8.52 4.32 9.28
CA LEU A 158 -8.68 5.52 10.09
C LEU A 158 -9.11 5.22 11.52
N GLN A 159 -9.77 4.09 11.77
CA GLN A 159 -10.22 3.72 13.13
C GLN A 159 -9.05 3.55 14.12
N GLU A 160 -7.82 3.37 13.63
CA GLU A 160 -6.62 3.39 14.48
C GLU A 160 -6.25 4.78 14.98
N LEU A 161 -6.69 5.85 14.31
CA LEU A 161 -6.41 7.24 14.68
C LEU A 161 -7.42 7.76 15.71
N PRO A 162 -6.96 8.47 16.75
CA PRO A 162 -7.86 9.23 17.63
C PRO A 162 -8.55 10.36 16.84
N GLY A 163 -9.89 10.41 16.87
CA GLY A 163 -10.66 11.49 16.22
C GLY A 163 -10.84 11.35 14.70
N SER A 164 -10.73 10.13 14.18
CA SER A 164 -10.80 9.80 12.76
C SER A 164 -12.09 10.15 12.04
N ASP A 165 -13.21 10.30 12.75
CA ASP A 165 -14.51 10.62 12.18
C ASP A 165 -14.46 11.84 11.24
N GLN A 166 -13.60 12.83 11.55
CA GLN A 166 -13.44 14.05 10.75
C GLN A 166 -12.68 13.84 9.44
N HIS A 167 -11.84 12.81 9.38
CA HIS A 167 -11.04 12.49 8.19
C HIS A 167 -11.74 11.47 7.30
N GLN A 168 -12.67 10.69 7.84
CA GLN A 168 -13.41 9.68 7.09
C GLN A 168 -14.20 10.27 5.93
N GLU A 169 -14.95 11.35 6.16
CA GLU A 169 -15.75 11.99 5.10
C GLU A 169 -14.88 12.51 3.94
N LEU A 170 -13.73 13.12 4.25
CA LEU A 170 -12.77 13.59 3.23
C LEU A 170 -12.17 12.42 2.45
N TRP A 171 -11.84 11.34 3.17
CA TRP A 171 -11.23 10.15 2.60
C TRP A 171 -12.20 9.43 1.66
N GLU A 172 -13.45 9.23 2.09
CA GLU A 172 -14.53 8.62 1.32
C GLU A 172 -14.93 9.49 0.13
N ALA A 173 -15.13 10.79 0.32
CA ALA A 173 -15.48 11.70 -0.77
C ALA A 173 -14.42 11.70 -1.88
N PHE A 174 -13.14 11.63 -1.50
CA PHE A 174 -12.07 11.45 -2.47
C PHE A 174 -12.21 10.11 -3.19
N ALA A 175 -12.35 9.00 -2.47
CA ALA A 175 -12.46 7.69 -3.09
C ALA A 175 -13.67 7.58 -4.05
N ASP A 176 -14.81 8.15 -3.68
CA ASP A 176 -16.03 8.18 -4.49
C ASP A 176 -15.85 8.99 -5.78
N GLU A 177 -15.19 10.15 -5.73
CA GLU A 177 -14.92 10.97 -6.92
C GLU A 177 -14.17 10.18 -8.01
N TYR A 178 -13.12 9.44 -7.62
CA TYR A 178 -12.31 8.69 -8.58
C TYR A 178 -12.94 7.35 -8.97
N ASP A 179 -13.76 6.75 -8.12
CA ASP A 179 -14.58 5.61 -8.48
C ASP A 179 -15.63 5.97 -9.54
N GLU A 180 -16.27 7.15 -9.43
CA GLU A 180 -17.20 7.64 -10.45
C GLU A 180 -16.50 7.90 -11.79
N GLU A 181 -15.29 8.49 -11.77
CA GLU A 181 -14.59 8.89 -12.99
C GLU A 181 -13.83 7.73 -13.67
N TYR A 182 -13.17 6.87 -12.90
CA TYR A 182 -12.23 5.86 -13.41
C TYR A 182 -12.59 4.42 -13.04
N GLY A 183 -13.68 4.22 -12.27
CA GLY A 183 -14.03 2.95 -11.69
C GLY A 183 -12.91 2.41 -10.81
N ASP A 184 -12.84 1.10 -10.70
CA ASP A 184 -11.91 0.42 -9.79
C ASP A 184 -10.43 0.42 -10.23
N THR A 185 -10.12 0.96 -11.40
CA THR A 185 -8.78 0.85 -12.00
C THR A 185 -7.74 1.56 -11.15
N TRP A 186 -8.03 2.80 -10.73
CA TRP A 186 -7.10 3.63 -9.97
C TRP A 186 -6.73 3.00 -8.61
N ARG A 187 -7.64 2.23 -8.01
CA ARG A 187 -7.42 1.50 -6.76
C ARG A 187 -6.35 0.40 -6.83
N SER A 188 -5.90 0.05 -8.04
CA SER A 188 -4.82 -0.92 -8.29
C SER A 188 -3.59 -0.32 -8.93
N THR A 189 -3.70 0.90 -9.46
CA THR A 189 -2.61 1.56 -10.19
C THR A 189 -2.11 2.82 -9.50
N GLY A 190 -2.83 3.32 -8.50
CA GLY A 190 -2.69 4.67 -7.95
C GLY A 190 -3.18 5.76 -8.90
N LEU A 191 -3.04 7.02 -8.47
CA LEU A 191 -3.25 8.23 -9.28
C LEU A 191 -1.90 8.91 -9.55
N CYS A 192 -1.80 9.62 -10.67
CA CYS A 192 -0.62 10.39 -11.06
C CYS A 192 -1.02 11.71 -11.74
N ALA A 193 -0.18 12.73 -11.55
CA ALA A 193 -0.26 14.04 -12.21
C ALA A 193 -0.07 13.94 -13.73
N GLY A 194 -0.82 14.75 -14.49
CA GLY A 194 -0.42 15.16 -15.83
C GLY A 194 -0.39 14.06 -16.89
N GLN A 195 -1.32 13.11 -16.93
CA GLN A 195 -1.33 12.03 -17.94
C GLN A 195 -1.19 12.54 -19.39
N GLY A 196 -0.02 12.31 -20.03
CA GLY A 196 0.25 12.59 -21.45
C GLY A 196 1.01 13.88 -21.76
N SER A 197 1.65 13.95 -22.93
CA SER A 197 2.47 15.08 -23.40
C SER A 197 1.69 16.38 -23.67
N GLN A 198 0.43 16.45 -23.27
CA GLN A 198 -0.48 17.61 -23.43
C GLN A 198 -1.38 17.82 -22.21
N GLY A 199 -1.06 17.22 -21.05
CA GLY A 199 -1.82 17.48 -19.83
C GLY A 199 -1.75 18.98 -19.47
N PRO A 200 -2.89 19.69 -19.34
CA PRO A 200 -2.89 21.06 -18.84
C PRO A 200 -2.14 21.19 -17.50
N SER A 201 -1.65 22.37 -17.15
CA SER A 201 -1.17 22.67 -15.77
C SER A 201 -2.22 22.43 -14.68
N ASP A 202 -3.47 22.34 -15.14
CA ASP A 202 -4.75 22.13 -14.48
C ASP A 202 -5.33 20.72 -14.77
N ALA A 203 -4.51 19.81 -15.32
CA ALA A 203 -4.91 18.44 -15.63
C ALA A 203 -5.32 17.71 -14.34
N ARG A 204 -6.59 17.28 -14.31
CA ARG A 204 -7.10 16.33 -13.32
C ARG A 204 -6.18 15.10 -13.18
N TRP A 205 -6.07 14.61 -11.96
CA TRP A 205 -5.37 13.37 -11.62
C TRP A 205 -6.06 12.20 -12.31
N GLY A 206 -5.30 11.21 -12.77
CA GLY A 206 -5.85 10.00 -13.38
C GLY A 206 -5.08 8.73 -13.03
N PRO A 207 -5.61 7.53 -13.34
CA PRO A 207 -5.01 6.25 -12.97
C PRO A 207 -3.58 6.16 -13.45
N CYS A 208 -2.61 6.01 -12.54
CA CYS A 208 -1.21 6.01 -12.91
C CYS A 208 -0.94 4.88 -13.92
N ARG A 209 -0.30 5.17 -15.05
CA ARG A 209 -0.07 4.16 -16.10
C ARG A 209 1.36 3.60 -16.10
N GLY A 210 2.13 3.88 -15.04
CA GLY A 210 3.54 3.46 -14.92
C GLY A 210 4.49 4.18 -15.89
N SER A 211 3.98 4.76 -16.99
CA SER A 211 4.76 5.47 -17.99
C SER A 211 4.80 6.99 -17.78
N SER A 212 4.25 7.50 -16.68
CA SER A 212 3.96 8.93 -16.51
C SER A 212 5.18 9.73 -16.07
N CYS A 213 6.20 9.76 -16.92
CA CYS A 213 6.89 11.01 -17.13
C CYS A 213 6.08 11.85 -18.12
N CYS A 214 5.37 12.86 -17.64
CA CYS A 214 4.55 13.70 -18.50
C CYS A 214 4.89 15.19 -18.45
N TRP A 215 5.85 15.59 -17.62
CA TRP A 215 6.39 16.94 -17.64
C TRP A 215 7.65 16.97 -18.49
N PHE A 216 7.46 17.06 -19.80
CA PHE A 216 8.41 17.83 -20.60
C PHE A 216 7.86 19.27 -20.56
N LYS A 217 8.35 20.09 -19.62
CA LYS A 217 8.31 21.53 -19.89
C LYS A 217 9.06 21.73 -21.21
N ASP A 218 8.52 22.54 -22.13
CA ASP A 218 9.23 22.89 -23.36
C ASP A 218 10.64 23.39 -22.99
N GLY A 219 11.68 22.63 -23.39
CA GLY A 219 13.08 22.91 -23.07
C GLY A 219 13.73 22.05 -21.98
N GLU A 220 13.02 21.14 -21.31
CA GLU A 220 13.60 20.20 -20.34
C GLU A 220 13.78 18.79 -20.92
N GLU A 221 15.00 18.25 -20.85
CA GLU A 221 15.37 16.95 -21.45
C GLU A 221 15.08 15.75 -20.54
N SER A 222 14.66 15.98 -19.29
CA SER A 222 14.50 14.96 -18.26
C SER A 222 13.15 15.00 -17.58
N CYS A 223 12.75 13.85 -17.04
CA CYS A 223 11.58 13.77 -16.21
C CYS A 223 11.74 14.53 -14.89
N ASN A 224 10.79 15.41 -14.58
CA ASN A 224 10.74 16.09 -13.27
C ASN A 224 9.97 15.33 -12.19
N HIS A 225 9.54 14.09 -12.46
CA HIS A 225 9.00 13.26 -11.40
C HIS A 225 10.15 12.79 -10.51
N GLU A 226 10.01 12.93 -9.19
CA GLU A 226 11.03 12.54 -8.20
C GLU A 226 11.32 11.02 -8.15
N LEU A 227 10.55 10.22 -8.91
CA LEU A 227 10.68 8.77 -8.97
C LEU A 227 11.63 8.34 -10.10
N SER A 228 12.66 7.58 -9.74
CA SER A 228 13.59 7.00 -10.70
C SER A 228 12.97 5.77 -11.40
N PHE A 229 13.17 5.65 -12.72
CA PHE A 229 12.66 4.53 -13.52
C PHE A 229 13.68 3.40 -13.64
N SER A 230 13.19 2.17 -13.79
CA SER A 230 14.03 1.03 -14.16
C SER A 230 14.54 1.21 -15.60
N GLN A 231 15.86 1.14 -15.80
CA GLN A 231 16.46 1.28 -17.13
C GLN A 231 15.95 0.23 -18.14
N SER A 232 15.63 -0.98 -17.68
CA SER A 232 15.12 -2.05 -18.54
C SER A 232 13.66 -1.81 -18.94
N ALA A 233 12.82 -1.35 -18.00
CA ALA A 233 11.42 -0.99 -18.28
C ALA A 233 11.33 0.24 -19.21
N TRP A 234 12.20 1.23 -19.03
CA TRP A 234 12.29 2.40 -19.91
C TRP A 234 12.62 2.01 -21.36
N ARG A 235 13.58 1.09 -21.56
CA ARG A 235 13.93 0.58 -22.91
C ARG A 235 12.77 -0.19 -23.54
N ALA A 236 12.10 -1.06 -22.78
CA ALA A 236 10.97 -1.84 -23.27
C ALA A 236 9.78 -0.95 -23.72
N ASN A 237 9.51 0.16 -23.02
CA ASN A 237 8.48 1.12 -23.41
C ASN A 237 8.90 2.00 -24.60
N LYS A 238 10.18 2.35 -24.73
CA LYS A 238 10.69 3.14 -25.85
C LYS A 238 10.64 2.39 -27.18
N ASP A 239 10.80 1.08 -27.14
CA ASP A 239 10.85 0.21 -28.32
C ASP A 239 9.50 -0.44 -28.67
N ALA A 240 8.45 -0.16 -27.88
CA ALA A 240 7.10 -0.65 -28.15
C ALA A 240 6.49 0.09 -29.38
N PRO A 241 5.93 -0.63 -30.37
CA PRO A 241 5.24 0.00 -31.49
C PRO A 241 4.03 0.80 -31.00
N LYS A 242 3.90 2.03 -31.50
CA LYS A 242 2.78 2.94 -31.20
C LYS A 242 1.44 2.40 -31.69
#